data_AF-A0A416VT63-F1
#
_entry.id   AF-A0A416VT63-F1
#
_cell.length_a   1.000
_cell.length_b   1.000
_cell.length_c   1.000
_cell.angle_alpha   90.00
_cell.angle_beta   90.00
_cell.angle_gamma   90.00
#
_symmetry.space_group_name_H-M   'P 1'
#
loop_
_entity.id
_entity.type
_entity.pdbx_description
1 polymer ?
#
loop_
_entity_poly.entity_id
_entity_poly.type
_entity_poly.pdbx_seq_one_letter_code
_entity_poly.pdbx_strand_id
1 'polypeptide(L)'
;MNDETEAYHLADIEESRDDYDSINYSYQYKRCRVKELSNSQEAPKRRNEKAKVGTECRCPMCGKKFVKKVYQQKFCCIKCKNNYHNKRQVYY
;
A
#
# COMPACT_ATOMS: atom_id res chain seq x y z
N MET A 1 11.65 -40.99 -31.28
CA MET A 1 10.74 -41.78 -30.44
C MET A 1 11.42 -41.95 -29.10
N ASN A 2 10.66 -41.74 -28.01
CA ASN A 2 11.01 -41.65 -26.58
C ASN A 2 11.24 -40.19 -26.15
N ASP A 3 10.17 -39.50 -25.71
CA ASP A 3 9.60 -39.46 -24.34
C ASP A 3 10.30 -38.33 -23.56
N GLU A 4 9.75 -37.12 -23.53
CA GLU A 4 8.78 -36.61 -22.53
C GLU A 4 9.23 -36.78 -21.06
N THR A 5 9.13 -35.66 -20.33
CA THR A 5 9.10 -35.52 -18.87
C THR A 5 10.42 -35.58 -18.07
N GLU A 6 11.05 -34.41 -17.90
CA GLU A 6 11.78 -34.13 -16.64
C GLU A 6 11.80 -32.63 -16.30
N ALA A 7 10.64 -31.99 -16.28
CA ALA A 7 10.44 -30.60 -15.86
C ALA A 7 9.92 -30.51 -14.40
N TYR A 8 10.41 -31.37 -13.50
CA TYR A 8 9.84 -31.56 -12.15
C TYR A 8 10.83 -31.47 -10.98
N HIS A 9 11.91 -30.69 -11.10
CA HIS A 9 12.88 -30.50 -10.00
C HIS A 9 13.14 -29.04 -9.62
N LEU A 10 12.09 -28.20 -9.57
CA LEU A 10 12.17 -26.84 -9.01
C LEU A 10 11.10 -26.52 -7.96
N ALA A 11 10.41 -27.53 -7.45
CA ALA A 11 9.64 -27.40 -6.21
C ALA A 11 10.52 -27.98 -5.11
N ASP A 12 11.16 -27.09 -4.32
CA ASP A 12 11.68 -27.30 -2.95
C ASP A 12 12.79 -26.28 -2.59
N ILE A 13 12.67 -25.03 -3.07
CA ILE A 13 13.21 -23.92 -2.29
C ILE A 13 12.07 -23.52 -1.35
N GLU A 14 12.06 -24.10 -0.15
CA GLU A 14 11.32 -23.53 0.98
C GLU A 14 11.77 -22.07 1.09
N GLU A 15 10.91 -21.14 0.64
CA GLU A 15 11.07 -19.73 0.95
C GLU A 15 10.69 -19.57 2.43
N SER A 16 11.57 -20.05 3.31
CA SER A 16 11.62 -19.68 4.71
C SER A 16 11.81 -18.17 4.73
N ARG A 17 10.68 -17.45 4.77
CA ARG A 17 10.64 -16.02 5.06
C ARG A 17 11.00 -15.86 6.52
N ASP A 18 12.28 -16.06 6.81
CA ASP A 18 12.85 -15.74 8.10
C ASP A 18 12.65 -14.24 8.31
N ASP A 19 11.67 -13.94 9.16
CA ASP A 19 11.44 -12.64 9.78
C ASP A 19 12.64 -12.33 10.68
N TYR A 20 13.78 -12.03 10.05
CA TYR A 20 15.02 -11.71 10.74
C TYR A 20 14.90 -10.28 11.28
N ASP A 21 14.26 -10.15 12.44
CA ASP A 21 14.25 -8.92 13.23
C ASP A 21 15.65 -8.72 13.83
N SER A 22 16.57 -8.21 13.00
CA SER A 22 17.90 -7.79 13.42
C SER A 22 17.78 -6.58 14.34
N ILE A 23 17.71 -6.82 15.65
CA ILE A 23 17.67 -5.79 16.69
C ILE A 23 18.98 -5.00 16.69
N ASN A 24 18.99 -3.86 16.00
CA ASN A 24 20.09 -2.90 16.04
C ASN A 24 19.87 -1.91 17.20
N TYR A 25 20.69 -2.02 18.25
CA TYR A 25 20.73 -1.10 19.38
C TYR A 25 21.45 0.20 18.98
N SER A 26 20.72 1.11 18.35
CA SER A 26 21.06 2.54 18.39
C SER A 26 19.83 3.28 18.90
N TYR A 27 20.04 4.24 19.80
CA TYR A 27 18.97 5.14 20.27
C TYR A 27 18.49 5.98 19.08
N GLN A 28 17.56 5.44 18.30
CA GLN A 28 16.98 6.00 17.09
C GLN A 28 15.48 5.73 17.16
N TYR A 29 14.67 6.79 17.18
CA TYR A 29 13.21 6.70 17.13
C TYR A 29 12.78 5.68 16.06
N LYS A 30 12.14 4.59 16.48
CA LYS A 30 11.70 3.55 15.55
C LYS A 30 10.55 4.15 14.73
N ARG A 31 10.76 4.33 13.43
CA ARG A 31 9.72 4.77 12.49
C ARG A 31 8.71 3.63 12.31
N CYS A 32 7.65 3.66 13.11
CA CYS A 32 6.57 2.69 13.00
C CYS A 32 5.54 3.20 11.98
N ARG A 33 5.16 2.36 11.01
CA ARG A 33 4.11 2.68 10.04
C ARG A 33 2.79 2.04 10.47
N VAL A 34 1.81 2.87 10.84
CA VAL A 34 0.49 2.37 11.20
C VAL A 34 -0.19 1.78 9.95
N LYS A 35 -0.84 0.63 10.11
CA LYS A 35 -1.54 -0.08 9.02
C LYS A 35 -2.67 0.77 8.44
N GLU A 36 -3.43 1.46 9.28
CA GLU A 36 -4.61 2.26 8.88
C GLU A 36 -4.68 3.58 9.63
N LEU A 37 -5.20 4.63 8.97
CA LEU A 37 -5.59 5.88 9.63
C LEU A 37 -7.04 5.78 10.13
N SER A 38 -7.64 6.92 10.52
CA SER A 38 -9.04 6.98 10.90
C SER A 38 -9.96 6.47 9.77
N ASN A 39 -11.07 5.85 10.16
CA ASN A 39 -12.07 5.33 9.22
C ASN A 39 -12.59 6.39 8.24
N SER A 40 -12.64 7.65 8.66
CA SER A 40 -13.02 8.80 7.83
C SER A 40 -12.11 9.01 6.62
N GLN A 41 -10.86 8.55 6.68
CA GLN A 41 -9.88 8.66 5.60
C GLN A 41 -9.76 7.34 4.81
N GLU A 42 -9.81 6.19 5.49
CA GLU A 42 -9.71 4.89 4.80
C GLU A 42 -10.96 4.56 3.95
N ALA A 43 -12.16 4.90 4.42
CA ALA A 43 -13.40 4.64 3.67
C ALA A 43 -13.45 5.35 2.30
N PRO A 44 -13.23 6.67 2.17
CA PRO A 44 -13.18 7.33 0.86
C PRO A 44 -12.04 6.81 -0.01
N LYS A 45 -10.89 6.44 0.57
CA LYS A 45 -9.77 5.86 -0.20
C LYS A 45 -10.17 4.53 -0.84
N ARG A 46 -10.78 3.62 -0.07
CA ARG A 46 -11.27 2.31 -0.56
C ARG A 46 -12.35 2.48 -1.65
N ARG A 47 -13.26 3.45 -1.50
CA ARG A 47 -14.24 3.79 -2.54
C ARG A 47 -13.57 4.28 -3.83
N ASN A 48 -12.62 5.20 -3.71
CA ASN A 48 -11.92 5.76 -4.88
C ASN A 48 -11.06 4.71 -5.59
N GLU A 49 -10.51 3.73 -4.86
CA GLU A 49 -9.75 2.61 -5.42
C GLU A 49 -10.61 1.74 -6.35
N LYS A 50 -11.86 1.47 -5.96
CA LYS A 50 -12.82 0.69 -6.76
C LYS A 50 -13.52 1.50 -7.88
N ALA A 51 -13.48 2.83 -7.81
CA ALA A 51 -14.13 3.70 -8.79
C ALA A 51 -13.47 3.60 -10.18
N LYS A 52 -14.26 3.72 -11.25
CA LYS A 52 -13.75 3.76 -12.62
C LYS A 52 -13.16 5.13 -12.95
N VAL A 53 -12.31 5.18 -13.98
CA VAL A 53 -11.85 6.46 -14.55
C VAL A 53 -13.07 7.23 -15.07
N GLY A 54 -13.10 8.54 -14.88
CA GLY A 54 -14.23 9.41 -15.18
C GLY A 54 -15.24 9.58 -14.05
N THR A 55 -15.18 8.78 -12.98
CA THR A 55 -16.10 8.91 -11.83
C THR A 55 -15.71 10.08 -10.91
N GLU A 56 -16.71 10.81 -10.40
CA GLU A 56 -16.52 11.80 -9.33
C GLU A 56 -16.18 11.10 -8.01
N CYS A 57 -15.01 11.42 -7.46
CA CYS A 57 -14.46 10.88 -6.22
C CYS A 57 -14.30 11.98 -5.17
N ARG A 58 -14.27 11.60 -3.88
CA ARG A 58 -13.97 12.54 -2.77
C ARG A 58 -12.59 12.28 -2.20
N CYS A 59 -11.76 13.31 -2.04
CA CYS A 59 -10.41 13.14 -1.53
C CYS A 59 -10.42 12.70 -0.05
N PRO A 60 -9.68 11.63 0.32
CA PRO A 60 -9.57 11.17 1.69
C PRO A 60 -8.99 12.17 2.70
N MET A 61 -8.25 13.16 2.23
CA MET A 61 -7.51 14.09 3.12
C MET A 61 -8.19 15.44 3.27
N CYS A 62 -8.66 16.02 2.16
CA CYS A 62 -9.21 17.37 2.15
C CYS A 62 -10.72 17.40 1.85
N GLY A 63 -11.36 16.25 1.59
CA GLY A 63 -12.79 16.16 1.29
C GLY A 63 -13.22 16.70 -0.08
N LYS A 64 -12.34 17.40 -0.82
CA LYS A 64 -12.65 17.98 -2.13
C LYS A 64 -13.07 16.90 -3.14
N LYS A 65 -14.06 17.23 -3.96
CA LYS A 65 -14.49 16.43 -5.11
C LYS A 65 -13.46 16.55 -6.24
N PHE A 66 -13.22 15.45 -6.95
CA PHE A 66 -12.37 15.43 -8.14
C PHE A 66 -12.81 14.31 -9.09
N VAL A 67 -12.61 14.51 -10.39
CA VAL A 67 -12.82 13.45 -11.39
C VAL A 67 -11.59 12.57 -11.46
N LYS A 68 -11.78 11.25 -11.35
CA LYS A 68 -10.69 10.27 -11.45
C LYS A 68 -10.15 10.24 -12.88
N LYS A 69 -8.91 10.67 -13.09
CA LYS A 69 -8.27 10.72 -14.43
C LYS A 69 -7.48 9.46 -14.75
N VAL A 70 -6.95 8.78 -13.73
CA VAL A 70 -6.13 7.57 -13.87
C VAL A 70 -6.64 6.49 -12.93
N TYR A 71 -6.55 5.23 -13.33
CA TYR A 71 -7.03 4.09 -12.54
C TYR A 71 -6.46 4.05 -11.11
N GLN A 72 -5.19 4.41 -10.94
CA GLN A 72 -4.50 4.43 -9.65
C GLN A 72 -4.80 5.68 -8.79
N GLN A 73 -5.50 6.68 -9.34
CA GLN A 73 -5.73 7.95 -8.66
C GLN A 73 -6.77 7.80 -7.54
N LYS A 74 -6.33 7.99 -6.29
CA LYS A 74 -7.17 7.92 -5.08
C LYS A 74 -7.32 9.28 -4.37
N PHE A 75 -6.52 10.27 -4.77
CA PHE A 75 -6.45 11.60 -4.15
C PHE A 75 -6.60 12.70 -5.21
N CYS A 76 -7.04 13.89 -4.78
CA CYS A 76 -7.19 15.04 -5.68
C CYS A 76 -5.84 15.62 -6.14
N CYS A 77 -4.78 15.48 -5.34
CA CYS A 77 -3.46 15.99 -5.66
C CYS A 77 -2.34 15.22 -4.93
N ILE A 78 -1.10 15.38 -5.41
CA ILE A 78 0.09 14.75 -4.85
C ILE A 78 0.31 15.18 -3.38
N LYS A 79 0.05 16.46 -3.05
CA LYS A 79 0.15 16.96 -1.67
C LYS A 79 -0.74 16.16 -0.70
N CYS A 80 -1.97 15.84 -1.09
CA CYS A 80 -2.87 15.03 -0.28
C CYS A 80 -2.40 13.58 -0.18
N LYS A 81 -1.88 12.99 -1.26
CA LYS A 81 -1.28 11.64 -1.23
C LYS A 81 -0.12 11.59 -0.23
N ASN A 82 0.80 12.55 -0.29
CA ASN A 82 1.97 12.60 0.59
C ASN A 82 1.55 12.83 2.05
N ASN A 83 0.62 13.75 2.30
CA ASN A 83 0.11 13.99 3.65
C ASN A 83 -0.53 12.72 4.26
N TYR A 84 -1.32 11.99 3.46
CA TYR A 84 -1.88 10.70 3.89
C TYR A 84 -0.80 9.69 4.27
N HIS A 85 0.26 9.55 3.47
CA HIS A 85 1.35 8.61 3.76
C HIS A 85 2.22 9.05 4.94
N ASN A 86 2.48 10.35 5.08
CA ASN A 86 3.28 10.90 6.17
C ASN A 86 2.54 10.79 7.51
N LYS A 87 1.22 11.02 7.54
CA LYS A 87 0.41 10.81 8.76
C LYS A 87 0.42 9.37 9.27
N ARG A 88 0.73 8.40 8.40
CA ARG A 88 0.86 6.99 8.78
C ARG A 88 2.20 6.67 9.43
N GLN A 89 3.18 7.55 9.33
CA GLN A 89 4.47 7.40 9.99
C GLN A 89 4.35 7.98 11.40
N VAL A 90 4.50 7.14 12.41
CA VAL A 90 4.54 7.53 13.82
C VAL A 90 5.97 7.34 14.32
N TYR A 91 6.45 8.32 15.07
CA TYR A 91 7.75 8.26 15.74
C TYR A 91 7.49 7.85 17.19
N TYR A 92 8.02 6.70 17.58
CA TYR A 92 8.07 6.23 18.97
C TYR A 92 9.49 6.39 19.51
#